data_AF-A0A1J4MYP8-F1
#
_entry.id   AF-A0A1J4MYP8-F1
#
_cell.length_a   1.000
_cell.length_b   1.000
_cell.length_c   1.000
_cell.angle_alpha   90.00
_cell.angle_beta   90.00
_cell.angle_gamma   90.00
#
_symmetry.space_group_name_H-M   'P 1'
#
loop_
_entity.id
_entity.type
_entity.pdbx_description
1 polymer ?
#
loop_
_entity_poly.entity_id
_entity_poly.type
_entity_poly.pdbx_seq_one_letter_code
_entity_poly.pdbx_strand_id
1 'polypeptide(L)'
;MAATGAIGHTAPVDSPGAVRDQLAARQREVLDDLLAGRTPPGFDAAGTTATTRVLHHKRSSAAHHAAPELDLLPDWRARFHAWAGQHPQQGCAHDDVRAFLATIGAGWVRLHEVYDGRRRLALTRIDGRRVLTVGLGSQIWHLTRRTWKRSST
;
A
#
# COMPACT_ATOMS: atom_id res chain seq x y z
N MET A 1 -26.60 28.07 -53.50
CA MET A 1 -26.88 27.78 -52.07
C MET A 1 -27.05 26.28 -51.91
N ALA A 2 -26.10 25.61 -51.26
CA ALA A 2 -26.30 24.31 -50.65
C ALA A 2 -25.37 24.23 -49.45
N ALA A 3 -25.98 24.31 -48.27
CA ALA A 3 -25.34 24.05 -46.98
C ALA A 3 -25.50 22.57 -46.63
N THR A 4 -24.78 22.15 -45.59
CA THR A 4 -25.04 20.97 -44.74
C THR A 4 -24.38 19.68 -45.24
N GLY A 5 -23.53 18.99 -44.49
CA GLY A 5 -23.12 19.18 -43.10
C GLY A 5 -21.96 18.23 -42.79
N ALA A 6 -21.04 18.70 -41.96
CA ALA A 6 -20.00 17.87 -41.37
C ALA A 6 -20.68 16.87 -40.42
N ILE A 7 -20.77 15.61 -40.84
CA ILE A 7 -21.23 14.52 -39.97
C ILE A 7 -20.03 14.16 -39.09
N GLY A 8 -20.02 14.71 -37.87
CA GLY A 8 -19.16 14.24 -36.80
C GLY A 8 -19.40 12.75 -36.59
N HIS A 9 -18.42 11.93 -36.92
CA HIS A 9 -18.43 10.50 -36.68
C HIS A 9 -18.24 10.26 -35.17
N THR A 10 -19.30 10.43 -34.38
CA THR A 10 -19.40 9.78 -33.07
C THR A 10 -19.47 8.29 -33.33
N ALA A 11 -18.36 7.58 -33.05
CA ALA A 11 -18.30 6.14 -33.17
C ALA A 11 -19.47 5.49 -32.40
N PRO A 12 -20.14 4.47 -32.95
CA PRO A 12 -21.27 3.83 -32.31
C PRO A 12 -20.82 3.15 -31.01
N VAL A 13 -21.66 3.34 -29.98
CA VAL A 13 -21.51 2.85 -28.60
C VAL A 13 -21.31 1.32 -28.53
N ASP A 14 -21.58 0.61 -29.62
CA ASP A 14 -21.56 -0.85 -29.73
C ASP A 14 -20.30 -1.43 -30.41
N SER A 15 -19.23 -0.63 -30.54
CA SER A 15 -17.95 -1.15 -31.03
C SER A 15 -17.35 -2.13 -29.98
N PRO A 16 -16.78 -3.29 -30.37
CA PRO A 16 -16.19 -4.25 -29.43
C PRO A 16 -15.14 -3.65 -28.48
N GLY A 17 -14.45 -2.57 -28.90
CA GLY A 17 -13.57 -1.78 -28.04
C GLY A 17 -14.32 -1.04 -26.93
N ALA A 18 -15.41 -0.34 -27.27
CA ALA A 18 -16.22 0.41 -26.31
C ALA A 18 -16.87 -0.49 -25.24
N VAL A 19 -17.32 -1.69 -25.63
CA VAL A 19 -17.85 -2.69 -24.69
C VAL A 19 -16.77 -3.19 -23.73
N ARG A 20 -15.54 -3.42 -24.21
CA ARG A 20 -14.41 -3.84 -23.36
C ARG A 20 -13.99 -2.74 -22.38
N ASP A 21 -13.97 -1.49 -22.83
CA ASP A 21 -13.64 -0.34 -21.99
C ASP A 21 -14.70 -0.11 -20.91
N GLN A 22 -15.99 -0.26 -21.27
CA GLN A 22 -17.09 -0.19 -20.31
C GLN A 22 -17.02 -1.32 -19.26
N LEU A 23 -16.71 -2.54 -19.68
CA LEU A 23 -16.50 -3.66 -18.76
C LEU A 23 -15.30 -3.38 -17.83
N ALA A 24 -14.18 -2.89 -18.37
CA ALA A 24 -12.99 -2.57 -17.59
C ALA A 24 -13.27 -1.47 -16.55
N ALA A 25 -14.04 -0.45 -16.92
CA ALA A 25 -14.49 0.61 -16.01
C ALA A 25 -15.36 0.02 -14.88
N ARG A 26 -16.36 -0.81 -15.23
CA ARG A 26 -17.23 -1.44 -14.23
C ARG A 26 -16.47 -2.39 -13.30
N GLN A 27 -15.52 -3.15 -13.83
CA GLN A 27 -14.65 -4.01 -13.02
C GLN A 27 -13.79 -3.18 -12.05
N ARG A 28 -13.33 -1.99 -12.47
CA ARG A 28 -12.59 -1.09 -11.60
C ARG A 28 -13.44 -0.57 -10.45
N GLU A 29 -14.67 -0.15 -10.72
CA GLU A 29 -15.62 0.26 -9.67
C GLU A 29 -15.87 -0.86 -8.64
N VAL A 30 -16.09 -2.09 -9.13
CA VAL A 30 -16.27 -3.25 -8.25
C VAL A 30 -15.02 -3.51 -7.40
N LEU A 31 -13.84 -3.42 -8.00
CA LEU A 31 -12.57 -3.58 -7.28
C LEU A 31 -12.36 -2.47 -6.24
N ASP A 32 -12.71 -1.22 -6.56
CA ASP A 32 -12.60 -0.09 -5.63
C ASP A 32 -13.51 -0.27 -4.41
N ASP A 33 -14.73 -0.76 -4.61
CA ASP A 33 -15.64 -1.12 -3.52
C ASP A 33 -15.08 -2.28 -2.68
N LEU A 34 -14.61 -3.35 -3.32
CA LEU A 34 -14.03 -4.51 -2.63
C LEU A 34 -12.78 -4.14 -1.83
N LEU A 35 -11.91 -3.28 -2.36
CA LEU A 35 -10.69 -2.81 -1.70
C LEU A 35 -10.99 -1.86 -0.53
N ALA A 36 -12.10 -1.13 -0.60
CA ALA A 36 -12.60 -0.31 0.50
C ALA A 36 -13.44 -1.11 1.52
N GLY A 37 -13.62 -2.42 1.32
CA GLY A 37 -14.47 -3.25 2.15
C GLY A 37 -15.96 -2.95 2.07
N ARG A 38 -16.41 -2.32 0.98
CA ARG A 38 -17.82 -2.10 0.67
C ARG A 38 -18.37 -3.24 -0.19
N THR A 39 -19.66 -3.52 -0.07
CA THR A 39 -20.37 -4.49 -0.91
C THR A 39 -20.81 -3.82 -2.22
N PRO A 40 -20.28 -4.22 -3.39
CA PRO A 40 -20.73 -3.68 -4.65
C PRO A 40 -22.19 -4.08 -4.95
N PRO A 41 -22.97 -3.25 -5.68
CA PRO A 41 -24.35 -3.59 -6.03
C PRO A 41 -24.46 -4.92 -6.77
N GLY A 42 -25.36 -5.79 -6.33
CA GLY A 42 -25.59 -7.12 -6.92
C GLY A 42 -24.69 -8.24 -6.37
N PHE A 43 -23.80 -7.94 -5.42
CA PHE A 43 -22.96 -8.93 -4.74
C PHE A 43 -23.50 -9.22 -3.33
N ASP A 44 -23.28 -10.45 -2.85
CA ASP A 44 -23.62 -10.81 -1.49
C ASP A 44 -22.54 -10.34 -0.50
N ALA A 45 -22.95 -9.98 0.72
CA ALA A 45 -22.06 -9.41 1.71
C ALA A 45 -21.02 -10.43 2.23
N ALA A 46 -21.35 -11.72 2.27
CA ALA A 46 -20.45 -12.76 2.78
C ALA A 46 -19.30 -13.01 1.80
N GLY A 47 -19.61 -13.18 0.51
CA GLY A 47 -18.66 -13.32 -0.59
C GLY A 47 -17.80 -12.07 -0.78
N THR A 48 -18.39 -10.88 -0.61
CA THR A 48 -17.66 -9.60 -0.60
C THR A 48 -16.64 -9.59 0.53
N THR A 49 -17.06 -9.89 1.77
CA THR A 49 -16.17 -9.89 2.94
C THR A 49 -15.00 -10.87 2.76
N ALA A 50 -15.28 -12.08 2.26
CA ALA A 50 -14.25 -13.07 1.97
C ALA A 50 -13.26 -12.57 0.91
N THR A 51 -13.76 -11.99 -0.18
CA THR A 51 -12.95 -11.44 -1.27
C THR A 51 -12.07 -10.28 -0.79
N THR A 52 -12.65 -9.33 -0.05
CA THR A 52 -11.92 -8.21 0.57
C THR A 52 -10.78 -8.71 1.46
N ARG A 53 -11.02 -9.74 2.29
CA ARG A 53 -9.95 -10.34 3.12
C ARG A 53 -8.82 -10.92 2.27
N VAL A 54 -9.14 -11.63 1.18
CA VAL A 54 -8.14 -12.18 0.25
C VAL A 54 -7.35 -11.06 -0.42
N LEU A 55 -8.00 -9.98 -0.85
CA LEU A 55 -7.34 -8.83 -1.48
C LEU A 55 -6.41 -8.11 -0.52
N HIS A 56 -6.85 -7.84 0.72
CA HIS A 56 -6.00 -7.26 1.75
C HIS A 56 -4.82 -8.17 2.11
N HIS A 57 -5.04 -9.49 2.17
CA HIS A 57 -3.96 -10.44 2.36
C HIS A 57 -2.92 -10.36 1.24
N LYS A 58 -3.35 -10.41 -0.02
CA LYS A 58 -2.46 -10.26 -1.19
C LYS A 58 -1.67 -8.95 -1.15
N ARG A 59 -2.33 -7.84 -0.84
CA ARG A 59 -1.71 -6.51 -0.73
C ARG A 59 -0.68 -6.48 0.40
N SER A 60 -0.97 -7.08 1.56
CA SER A 60 -0.01 -7.20 2.65
C SER A 60 1.18 -8.10 2.29
N SER A 61 0.98 -9.19 1.55
CA SER A 61 2.07 -10.04 1.09
C SER A 61 2.98 -9.32 0.09
N ALA A 62 2.41 -8.53 -0.82
CA ALA A 62 3.18 -7.67 -1.73
C ALA A 62 3.95 -6.59 -0.97
N ALA A 63 3.35 -5.96 0.04
CA ALA A 63 4.01 -4.99 0.91
C ALA A 63 5.18 -5.62 1.68
N HIS A 64 5.01 -6.83 2.20
CA HIS A 64 6.09 -7.56 2.89
C HIS A 64 7.24 -7.93 1.96
N HIS A 65 6.92 -8.35 0.73
CA HIS A 65 7.94 -8.65 -0.27
C HIS A 65 8.75 -7.39 -0.65
N ALA A 66 8.08 -6.24 -0.74
CA ALA A 66 8.71 -4.95 -1.02
C ALA A 66 9.49 -4.38 0.17
N ALA A 67 9.05 -4.65 1.40
CA ALA A 67 9.62 -4.11 2.63
C ALA A 67 9.65 -5.16 3.76
N PRO A 68 10.64 -6.06 3.77
CA PRO A 68 10.79 -7.09 4.80
C PRO A 68 10.92 -6.54 6.23
N GLU A 69 11.42 -5.31 6.38
CA GLU A 69 11.56 -4.63 7.66
C GLU A 69 10.25 -4.31 8.38
N LEU A 70 9.11 -4.48 7.70
CA LEU A 70 7.79 -4.41 8.34
C LEU A 70 7.67 -5.41 9.49
N ASP A 71 8.40 -6.51 9.48
CA ASP A 71 8.43 -7.48 10.59
C ASP A 71 9.01 -6.90 11.90
N LEU A 72 9.70 -5.76 11.85
CA LEU A 72 10.12 -5.03 13.05
C LEU A 72 8.97 -4.26 13.70
N LEU A 73 7.86 -4.05 13.00
CA LEU A 73 6.69 -3.33 13.49
C LEU A 73 5.69 -4.33 14.11
N PRO A 74 5.34 -4.19 15.40
CA PRO A 74 4.34 -5.04 16.03
C PRO A 74 2.98 -4.94 15.32
N ASP A 75 2.35 -6.10 15.13
CA ASP A 75 1.02 -6.27 14.54
C ASP A 75 0.84 -5.56 13.18
N TRP A 76 1.92 -5.42 12.42
CA TRP A 76 1.92 -4.58 11.22
C TRP A 76 0.86 -5.03 10.20
N ARG A 77 0.62 -6.34 10.04
CA ARG A 77 -0.37 -6.86 9.09
C ARG A 77 -1.79 -6.40 9.43
N ALA A 78 -2.18 -6.49 10.70
CA ALA A 78 -3.50 -6.06 11.16
C ALA A 78 -3.66 -4.54 10.98
N ARG A 79 -2.62 -3.77 11.33
CA ARG A 79 -2.60 -2.31 11.16
C ARG A 79 -2.64 -1.91 9.68
N PHE A 80 -1.92 -2.63 8.83
CA PHE A 80 -1.90 -2.42 7.39
C PHE A 80 -3.25 -2.75 6.77
N HIS A 81 -3.94 -3.82 7.17
CA HIS A 81 -5.28 -4.14 6.70
C HIS A 81 -6.28 -3.04 7.07
N ALA A 82 -6.26 -2.56 8.32
CA ALA A 82 -7.11 -1.47 8.76
C ALA A 82 -6.85 -0.17 7.99
N TRP A 83 -5.57 0.14 7.73
CA TRP A 83 -5.16 1.27 6.89
C TRP A 83 -5.63 1.09 5.44
N ALA A 84 -5.37 -0.07 4.84
CA ALA A 84 -5.68 -0.37 3.45
C ALA A 84 -7.17 -0.29 3.13
N GLY A 85 -8.05 -0.65 4.08
CA GLY A 85 -9.50 -0.48 3.91
C GLY A 85 -9.95 0.98 3.79
N GLN A 86 -9.16 1.93 4.31
CA GLN A 86 -9.42 3.37 4.22
C GLN A 86 -8.64 4.05 3.08
N HIS A 87 -7.67 3.35 2.50
CA HIS A 87 -6.74 3.90 1.51
C HIS A 87 -6.72 2.99 0.27
N PRO A 88 -7.56 3.29 -0.74
CA PRO A 88 -7.54 2.59 -2.02
C PRO A 88 -6.10 2.54 -2.58
N GLN A 89 -5.73 1.41 -3.16
CA GLN A 89 -4.39 1.25 -3.71
C GLN A 89 -4.18 2.20 -4.89
N GLN A 90 -3.20 3.09 -4.78
CA GLN A 90 -2.78 3.98 -5.86
C GLN A 90 -1.32 3.68 -6.17
N GLY A 91 -1.08 2.91 -7.23
CA GLY A 91 0.27 2.54 -7.65
C GLY A 91 0.76 1.20 -7.10
N CYS A 92 2.06 1.11 -6.85
CA CYS A 92 2.73 -0.14 -6.54
C CYS A 92 2.84 -0.42 -5.03
N ALA A 93 3.28 -1.62 -4.66
CA ALA A 93 3.43 -2.01 -3.26
C ALA A 93 4.39 -1.11 -2.47
N HIS A 94 5.43 -0.54 -3.11
CA HIS A 94 6.33 0.41 -2.43
C HIS A 94 5.64 1.73 -2.07
N ASP A 95 4.70 2.20 -2.90
CA ASP A 95 3.94 3.42 -2.63
C ASP A 95 3.01 3.22 -1.43
N ASP A 96 2.35 2.06 -1.37
CA ASP A 96 1.54 1.65 -0.22
C ASP A 96 2.35 1.55 1.06
N VAL A 97 3.52 0.92 1.01
CA VAL A 97 4.42 0.82 2.18
C VAL A 97 4.80 2.21 2.66
N ARG A 98 5.22 3.10 1.76
CA ARG A 98 5.62 4.46 2.11
C ARG A 98 4.47 5.24 2.74
N ALA A 99 3.27 5.17 2.14
CA ALA A 99 2.08 5.84 2.65
C ALA A 99 1.66 5.29 4.03
N PHE A 100 1.67 3.97 4.19
CA PHE A 100 1.41 3.32 5.47
C PHE A 100 2.41 3.74 6.55
N LEU A 101 3.72 3.66 6.28
CA LEU A 101 4.76 4.02 7.24
C LEU A 101 4.71 5.50 7.64
N ALA A 102 4.24 6.38 6.75
CA ALA A 102 4.02 7.79 7.08
C ALA A 102 2.96 7.97 8.19
N THR A 103 1.95 7.09 8.26
CA THR A 103 0.96 7.09 9.36
C THR A 103 1.54 6.59 10.69
N ILE A 104 2.60 5.78 10.64
CA ILE A 104 3.29 5.26 11.83
C ILE A 104 4.26 6.30 12.38
N GLY A 105 4.99 6.99 11.50
CA GLY A 105 5.80 8.15 11.83
C GLY A 105 7.08 8.27 11.01
N ALA A 106 7.66 9.46 11.01
CA ALA A 106 8.82 9.81 10.18
C ALA A 106 10.07 8.91 10.41
N GLY A 107 10.23 8.32 11.59
CA GLY A 107 11.31 7.38 11.87
C GLY A 107 11.21 6.08 11.05
N TRP A 108 9.98 5.61 10.81
CA TRP A 108 9.71 4.42 10.02
C TRP A 108 9.88 4.67 8.52
N VAL A 109 9.47 5.84 8.03
CA VAL A 109 9.77 6.24 6.63
C VAL A 109 11.27 6.29 6.39
N ARG A 110 12.05 6.90 7.31
CA ARG A 110 13.51 6.94 7.20
C ARG A 110 14.15 5.55 7.29
N LEU A 111 13.60 4.65 8.10
CA LEU A 111 14.06 3.26 8.17
C LEU A 111 13.90 2.59 6.80
N HIS A 112 12.72 2.70 6.19
CA HIS A 112 12.45 2.14 4.87
C HIS A 112 13.37 2.74 3.79
N GLU A 113 13.66 4.04 3.85
CA GLU A 113 14.66 4.66 2.96
C GLU A 113 16.06 4.03 3.10
N VAL A 114 16.41 3.45 4.26
CA VAL A 114 17.67 2.71 4.42
C VAL A 114 17.62 1.35 3.72
N TYR A 115 16.50 0.64 3.84
CA TYR A 115 16.26 -0.63 3.15
C TYR A 115 16.20 -0.47 1.63
N ASP A 116 15.57 0.61 1.15
CA ASP A 116 15.55 1.02 -0.26
C ASP A 116 16.91 1.54 -0.78
N GLY A 117 17.94 1.68 0.08
CA GLY A 117 19.25 2.21 -0.28
C GLY A 117 19.31 3.72 -0.56
N ARG A 118 18.21 4.46 -0.33
CA ARG A 118 18.13 5.92 -0.52
C ARG A 118 18.77 6.70 0.63
N ARG A 119 18.96 6.04 1.78
CA ARG A 119 19.53 6.62 3.01
C ARG A 119 20.53 5.64 3.61
N ARG A 120 21.61 6.17 4.21
CA ARG A 120 22.61 5.32 4.89
C ARG A 120 22.31 5.06 6.35
N LEU A 121 21.57 5.96 7.01
CA LEU A 121 21.37 5.95 8.46
C LEU A 121 19.96 6.39 8.83
N ALA A 122 19.29 5.65 9.70
CA ALA A 122 18.00 6.03 10.27
C ALA A 122 17.93 5.73 11.76
N LEU A 123 17.38 6.67 12.54
CA LEU A 123 17.03 6.44 13.93
C LEU A 123 15.52 6.21 14.02
N THR A 124 15.13 5.01 14.45
CA THR A 124 13.73 4.60 14.59
C THR A 124 13.44 4.17 16.04
N ARG A 125 12.15 4.04 16.36
CA ARG A 125 11.69 3.47 17.63
C ARG A 125 11.00 2.15 17.37
N ILE A 126 11.63 1.06 17.78
CA ILE A 126 11.13 -0.31 17.66
C ILE A 126 10.91 -0.82 19.08
N ASP A 127 9.68 -1.27 19.37
CA ASP A 127 9.29 -1.80 20.69
C ASP A 127 9.71 -0.88 21.85
N GLY A 128 9.42 0.41 21.71
CA GLY A 128 9.75 1.45 22.70
C GLY A 128 11.23 1.86 22.75
N ARG A 129 12.15 1.13 22.11
CA ARG A 129 13.60 1.36 22.14
C ARG A 129 14.07 2.15 20.93
N ARG A 130 15.04 3.04 21.12
CA ARG A 130 15.70 3.74 20.00
C ARG A 130 16.71 2.79 19.34
N VAL A 131 16.53 2.56 18.04
CA VAL A 131 17.38 1.71 17.22
C VAL A 131 17.98 2.56 16.10
N LEU A 132 19.31 2.54 15.99
CA LEU A 132 20.02 3.14 14.87
C LEU A 132 20.22 2.05 13.81
N THR A 133 19.63 2.25 12.64
CA THR A 133 19.80 1.39 11.47
C THR A 133 20.83 1.99 10.54
N VAL A 134 21.80 1.18 10.12
CA VAL A 134 22.88 1.58 9.21
C VAL A 134 22.88 0.68 7.97
N GLY A 135 22.71 1.27 6.80
CA GLY A 135 22.86 0.62 5.50
C GLY A 135 24.27 0.86 4.95
N LEU A 136 25.01 -0.22 4.69
CA LEU A 136 26.34 -0.20 4.09
C LEU A 136 26.40 -1.22 2.95
N GLY A 137 26.29 -0.77 1.70
CA GLY A 137 26.16 -1.68 0.56
C GLY A 137 24.88 -2.51 0.66
N SER A 138 25.00 -3.83 0.57
CA SER A 138 23.89 -4.78 0.76
C SER A 138 23.61 -5.16 2.22
N GLN A 139 24.38 -4.61 3.17
CA GLN A 139 24.29 -4.98 4.58
C GLN A 139 23.52 -3.94 5.38
N ILE A 140 22.63 -4.40 6.24
CA ILE A 140 21.85 -3.56 7.16
C ILE A 140 22.15 -3.97 8.60
N TRP A 141 22.54 -3.00 9.41
CA TRP A 141 22.92 -3.19 10.81
C TRP A 141 21.93 -2.49 11.73
N HIS A 142 21.46 -3.20 12.76
CA HIS A 142 20.63 -2.64 13.83
C HIS A 142 21.45 -2.46 15.11
N LEU A 143 21.64 -1.22 15.53
CA LEU A 143 22.38 -0.85 16.72
C LEU A 143 21.39 -0.37 17.78
N THR A 144 21.31 -1.11 18.89
CA THR A 144 20.52 -0.70 20.06
C THR A 144 21.44 -0.15 21.13
N ARG A 145 21.09 0.98 21.74
CA ARG A 145 21.83 1.46 22.91
C ARG A 145 21.51 0.55 24.10
N ARG A 146 22.53 -0.18 24.58
CA ARG A 146 22.46 -0.87 25.87
C ARG A 146 22.43 0.22 26.95
N THR A 147 21.32 0.35 27.66
CA THR A 147 21.24 1.24 28.83
C THR A 147 22.15 0.66 29.91
N TRP A 148 23.35 1.22 30.04
CA TRP A 148 24.24 0.88 31.14
C TRP A 148 23.65 1.51 32.40
N LYS A 149 23.13 0.68 33.32
CA LYS A 149 22.83 1.15 34.67
C LYS A 149 24.17 1.55 35.29
N ARG A 150 24.41 2.85 35.42
CA ARG A 150 25.45 3.34 36.34
C ARG A 150 24.99 2.89 37.72
N SER A 151 25.62 1.88 38.29
CA SER A 151 25.48 1.56 39.71
C SER A 151 26.04 2.76 40.47
N SER A 152 25.16 3.57 41.05
CA SER A 152 25.55 4.60 42.03
C SER A 152 26.11 3.86 43.24
N THR A 153 27.38 4.11 43.56
CA THR A 153 27.99 3.70 44.83
C THR A 153 27.85 4.85 45.81
#